data_AF-A0A7K6LRY0-F1
#
_entry.id   AF-A0A7K6LRY0-F1
#
_cell.length_a   1.000
_cell.length_b   1.000
_cell.length_c   1.000
_cell.angle_alpha   90.00
_cell.angle_beta   90.00
_cell.angle_gamma   90.00
#
_symmetry.space_group_name_H-M   'P 1'
#
loop_
_entity.id
_entity.type
_entity.pdbx_description
1 polymer ?
#
loop_
_entity_poly.entity_id
_entity_poly.type
_entity_poly.pdbx_seq_one_letter_code
_entity_poly.pdbx_strand_id
1 'polypeptide(L)'
;ATCSVDRCLMLWKLKNQCRAYRFVGHVEAVTSVEFSPDGQVLASASQDHTVRLWIPCIHGESSVLKGHTASVRSVSFSHDGYSVVSASNDKTIKIWSVCYQRLLFTLFQHTGWVRCAKFSPDGRIIASCGEDNTINIWDTRSKTCVNSFSDYEGYANFVTFNPSGTCIASAGSNHTVKLWDIRTNKLLQHFRVHRAGVNCISFHPSDNYLITASSDGTLKILDLLGERLIYTLHGHQGPVLCVAFSKGGEKFASGGADAQALLWKTNFDTLDYKEVLKYNFRRTHIDDPPHLLDIYPRSPHVHDEKLESVEVNPTFDVPDMLTPDPVVIEIRPSSTISTPVSGRREELQSPSAFPSTRRSKRKAENESRSAVHSGEKHRGISSAVDNALDHIVGQLDVLTLTISLLEHRLTRTEDKLKECIKDQQKMLLKEQQNK
;
A
#
# COMPACT_ATOMS: atom_id res chain seq x y z
N ALA A 1 -17.32 -2.71 -2.81
CA ALA A 1 -17.87 -2.64 -4.18
C ALA A 1 -16.73 -2.19 -5.09
N THR A 2 -16.77 -2.55 -6.37
CA THR A 2 -15.83 -2.03 -7.36
C THR A 2 -16.61 -1.33 -8.47
N CYS A 3 -16.03 -0.29 -9.03
CA CYS A 3 -16.55 0.45 -10.18
C CYS A 3 -15.59 0.28 -11.35
N SER A 4 -16.13 0.24 -12.57
CA SER A 4 -15.35 0.09 -13.80
C SER A 4 -15.67 1.18 -14.80
N VAL A 5 -14.73 1.37 -15.74
CA VAL A 5 -14.92 2.15 -16.97
C VAL A 5 -16.05 1.57 -17.82
N ASP A 6 -16.38 0.28 -17.64
CA ASP A 6 -17.47 -0.43 -18.35
C ASP A 6 -18.89 -0.01 -17.93
N ARG A 7 -19.03 1.14 -17.25
CA ARG A 7 -20.31 1.74 -16.81
C ARG A 7 -21.06 0.94 -15.75
N CYS A 8 -20.41 -0.10 -15.23
CA CYS A 8 -21.00 -1.05 -14.30
C CYS A 8 -20.35 -0.95 -12.92
N LEU A 9 -21.15 -1.27 -11.91
CA LEU A 9 -20.65 -1.52 -10.56
C LEU A 9 -20.76 -3.01 -10.25
N MET A 10 -19.78 -3.54 -9.54
CA MET A 10 -19.78 -4.90 -9.03
C MET A 10 -19.82 -4.89 -7.51
N LEU A 11 -20.80 -5.59 -6.94
CA LEU A 11 -20.92 -5.83 -5.52
C LEU A 11 -20.50 -7.25 -5.17
N TRP A 12 -19.42 -7.37 -4.41
CA TRP A 12 -18.81 -8.63 -4.02
C TRP A 12 -19.26 -9.03 -2.61
N LYS A 13 -19.83 -10.22 -2.46
CA LYS A 13 -20.17 -10.85 -1.19
C LYS A 13 -19.10 -11.87 -0.84
N LEU A 14 -18.22 -11.53 0.10
CA LEU A 14 -17.01 -12.29 0.46
C LEU A 14 -17.23 -13.48 1.43
N LYS A 15 -18.47 -13.93 1.68
CA LYS A 15 -18.72 -15.13 2.52
C LYS A 15 -18.38 -16.41 1.74
N ASN A 16 -18.40 -17.58 2.39
CA ASN A 16 -17.97 -18.91 1.88
C ASN A 16 -18.41 -19.31 0.45
N GLN A 17 -19.37 -18.60 -0.15
CA GLN A 17 -19.57 -18.57 -1.60
C GLN A 17 -19.41 -17.12 -2.08
N CYS A 18 -18.27 -16.82 -2.70
CA CYS A 18 -18.04 -15.53 -3.32
C CYS A 18 -19.07 -15.32 -4.44
N ARG A 19 -20.03 -14.42 -4.21
CA ARG A 19 -20.99 -14.00 -5.23
C ARG A 19 -20.71 -12.56 -5.61
N ALA A 20 -20.82 -12.25 -6.89
CA ALA A 20 -20.72 -10.90 -7.40
C ALA A 20 -22.04 -10.52 -8.07
N TYR A 21 -22.58 -9.36 -7.72
CA TYR A 21 -23.77 -8.79 -8.34
C TYR A 21 -23.37 -7.62 -9.22
N ARG A 22 -23.88 -7.58 -10.44
CA ARG A 22 -23.61 -6.51 -11.41
C ARG A 22 -24.75 -5.52 -11.38
N PHE A 23 -24.44 -4.26 -11.09
CA PHE A 23 -25.37 -3.14 -11.19
C PHE A 23 -25.07 -2.34 -12.45
N VAL A 24 -26.10 -2.15 -13.27
CA VAL A 24 -26.03 -1.45 -14.56
C VAL A 24 -27.01 -0.29 -14.51
N GLY A 25 -26.58 0.89 -14.95
CA GLY A 25 -27.47 2.04 -15.06
C GLY A 25 -26.77 3.33 -15.46
N HIS A 26 -25.49 3.52 -15.11
CA HIS A 26 -24.73 4.66 -15.62
C HIS A 26 -24.54 4.56 -17.14
N VAL A 27 -24.50 5.73 -17.79
CA VAL A 27 -24.35 5.83 -19.25
C VAL A 27 -22.87 5.84 -19.65
N GLU A 28 -22.01 6.36 -18.77
CA GLU A 28 -20.56 6.46 -18.95
C GLU A 28 -19.79 5.84 -17.76
N ALA A 29 -18.46 5.95 -17.81
CA ALA A 29 -17.55 5.33 -16.86
C ALA A 29 -17.84 5.77 -15.41
N VAL A 30 -17.86 4.79 -14.49
CA VAL A 30 -18.06 5.03 -13.07
C VAL A 30 -16.71 5.33 -12.41
N THR A 31 -16.56 6.51 -11.82
CA THR A 31 -15.26 7.00 -11.33
C THR A 31 -15.05 6.75 -9.85
N SER A 32 -16.12 6.68 -9.06
CA SER A 32 -16.04 6.45 -7.62
C SER A 32 -17.28 5.74 -7.11
N VAL A 33 -17.09 4.96 -6.06
CA VAL A 33 -18.16 4.23 -5.38
C VAL A 33 -17.87 4.22 -3.87
N GLU A 34 -18.89 4.48 -3.06
CA GLU A 34 -18.78 4.46 -1.61
C GLU A 34 -20.02 3.85 -0.98
N PHE A 35 -19.84 3.09 0.10
CA PHE A 35 -20.95 2.59 0.90
C PHE A 35 -21.35 3.60 1.96
N SER A 36 -22.62 3.66 2.28
CA SER A 36 -23.09 4.37 3.46
C SER A 36 -22.49 3.73 4.74
N PRO A 37 -22.36 4.50 5.83
CA PRO A 37 -21.82 4.00 7.10
C PRO A 37 -22.60 2.83 7.70
N ASP A 38 -23.90 2.72 7.42
CA ASP A 38 -24.75 1.59 7.82
C ASP A 38 -24.74 0.41 6.81
N GLY A 39 -24.18 0.62 5.61
CA GLY A 39 -24.12 -0.35 4.52
C GLY A 39 -25.43 -0.59 3.78
N GLN A 40 -26.47 0.20 4.05
CA GLN A 40 -27.81 0.05 3.43
C GLN A 40 -27.91 0.70 2.06
N VAL A 41 -27.06 1.68 1.75
CA VAL A 41 -27.06 2.41 0.48
C VAL A 41 -25.64 2.43 -0.07
N LEU A 42 -25.52 2.38 -1.40
CA LEU A 42 -24.27 2.55 -2.12
C LEU A 42 -24.40 3.80 -2.99
N ALA A 43 -23.45 4.71 -2.94
CA ALA A 43 -23.41 5.85 -3.86
C ALA A 43 -22.35 5.62 -4.94
N SER A 44 -22.64 6.06 -6.16
CA SER A 44 -21.67 6.04 -7.26
C SER A 44 -21.66 7.37 -8.02
N ALA A 45 -20.47 7.78 -8.44
CA ALA A 45 -20.23 8.92 -9.29
C ALA A 45 -19.78 8.45 -10.69
N SER A 46 -20.18 9.20 -11.73
CA SER A 46 -19.89 8.84 -13.11
C SER A 46 -19.53 10.03 -13.97
N GLN A 47 -18.86 9.72 -15.08
CA GLN A 47 -18.60 10.67 -16.16
C GLN A 47 -19.88 11.17 -16.82
N ASP A 48 -21.01 10.46 -16.68
CA ASP A 48 -22.33 10.86 -17.19
C ASP A 48 -22.99 12.05 -16.44
N HIS A 49 -22.22 12.73 -15.58
CA HIS A 49 -22.62 13.91 -14.81
C HIS A 49 -23.66 13.61 -13.72
N THR A 50 -23.92 12.34 -13.41
CA THR A 50 -24.87 11.93 -12.38
C THR A 50 -24.20 11.26 -11.19
N VAL A 51 -24.84 11.41 -10.04
CA VAL A 51 -24.61 10.55 -8.88
C VAL A 51 -25.79 9.59 -8.77
N ARG A 52 -25.55 8.31 -8.53
CA ARG A 52 -26.61 7.32 -8.29
C ARG A 52 -26.53 6.77 -6.88
N LEU A 53 -27.69 6.57 -6.28
CA LEU A 53 -27.84 5.85 -5.02
C LEU A 53 -28.44 4.48 -5.34
N TRP A 54 -27.79 3.42 -4.89
CA TRP A 54 -28.20 2.05 -5.13
C TRP A 54 -28.59 1.39 -3.81
N ILE A 55 -29.63 0.59 -3.87
CA ILE A 55 -29.97 -0.34 -2.80
C ILE A 55 -29.18 -1.64 -3.09
N PRO A 56 -28.32 -2.14 -2.19
CA PRO A 56 -27.47 -3.31 -2.39
C PRO A 56 -28.27 -4.62 -2.30
N CYS A 57 -29.36 -4.71 -3.04
CA CYS A 57 -30.22 -5.88 -3.20
C CYS A 57 -30.00 -6.55 -4.57
N ILE A 58 -30.54 -7.75 -4.75
CA ILE A 58 -30.37 -8.52 -5.99
C ILE A 58 -30.94 -7.78 -7.21
N HIS A 59 -31.99 -6.97 -7.02
CA HIS A 59 -32.64 -6.21 -8.09
C HIS A 59 -31.85 -4.97 -8.53
N GLY A 60 -30.90 -4.48 -7.71
CA GLY A 60 -30.05 -3.35 -8.07
C GLY A 60 -30.81 -2.05 -8.32
N GLU A 61 -31.87 -1.80 -7.54
CA GLU A 61 -32.65 -0.57 -7.64
C GLU A 61 -31.77 0.66 -7.41
N SER A 62 -31.96 1.69 -8.23
CA SER A 62 -31.21 2.94 -8.09
C SER A 62 -32.07 4.18 -8.33
N SER A 63 -31.73 5.24 -7.61
CA SER A 63 -32.20 6.59 -7.87
C SER A 63 -31.08 7.46 -8.43
N VAL A 64 -31.44 8.39 -9.31
CA VAL A 64 -30.48 9.25 -10.02
C VAL A 64 -30.57 10.67 -9.47
N LEU A 65 -29.44 11.17 -9.00
CA LEU A 65 -29.26 12.56 -8.58
C LEU A 65 -28.65 13.34 -9.74
N LYS A 66 -29.44 14.24 -10.33
CA LYS A 66 -29.02 15.12 -11.43
C LYS A 66 -28.78 16.53 -10.91
N GLY A 67 -27.73 17.18 -11.39
CA GLY A 67 -27.47 18.59 -11.10
C GLY A 67 -26.03 19.05 -11.30
N HIS A 68 -25.06 18.13 -11.48
CA HIS A 68 -23.76 18.48 -12.03
C HIS A 68 -23.85 18.69 -13.54
N THR A 69 -23.01 19.58 -14.07
CA THR A 69 -22.98 19.91 -15.51
C THR A 69 -21.80 19.27 -16.25
N ALA A 70 -20.92 18.59 -15.53
CA ALA A 70 -19.78 17.86 -16.07
C ALA A 70 -19.52 16.58 -15.26
N SER A 71 -18.49 15.81 -15.66
CA SER A 71 -18.13 14.53 -15.03
C SER A 71 -17.96 14.66 -13.52
N VAL A 72 -18.67 13.81 -12.79
CA VAL A 72 -18.48 13.65 -11.35
C VAL A 72 -17.28 12.72 -11.15
N ARG A 73 -16.37 13.10 -10.26
CA ARG A 73 -15.11 12.38 -10.02
C ARG A 73 -15.13 11.59 -8.73
N SER A 74 -15.69 12.16 -7.66
CA SER A 74 -15.73 11.53 -6.35
C SER A 74 -17.09 11.68 -5.69
N VAL A 75 -17.41 10.72 -4.84
CA VAL A 75 -18.60 10.69 -4.00
C VAL A 75 -18.20 10.21 -2.60
N SER A 76 -18.82 10.77 -1.56
CA SER A 76 -18.61 10.31 -0.19
C SER A 76 -19.80 10.58 0.72
N PHE A 77 -20.05 9.67 1.65
CA PHE A 77 -21.13 9.81 2.62
C PHE A 77 -20.68 10.62 3.84
N SER A 78 -21.61 11.35 4.43
CA SER A 78 -21.47 11.82 5.80
C SER A 78 -21.53 10.63 6.77
N HIS A 79 -20.92 10.78 7.96
CA HIS A 79 -20.84 9.70 8.95
C HIS A 79 -22.22 9.23 9.46
N ASP A 80 -23.22 10.11 9.46
CA ASP A 80 -24.61 9.80 9.78
C ASP A 80 -25.36 9.08 8.63
N GLY A 81 -24.79 9.05 7.42
CA GLY A 81 -25.38 8.44 6.23
C GLY A 81 -26.52 9.25 5.57
N TYR A 82 -26.88 10.42 6.11
CA TYR A 82 -28.02 11.19 5.59
C TYR A 82 -27.67 12.12 4.42
N SER A 83 -26.38 12.43 4.26
CA SER A 83 -25.89 13.31 3.21
C SER A 83 -24.79 12.66 2.39
N VAL A 84 -24.70 13.08 1.13
CA VAL A 84 -23.63 12.68 0.21
C VAL A 84 -22.99 13.93 -0.37
N VAL A 85 -21.66 13.96 -0.40
CA VAL A 85 -20.89 15.00 -1.09
C VAL A 85 -20.39 14.44 -2.41
N SER A 86 -20.46 15.25 -3.47
CA SER A 86 -19.90 14.92 -4.77
C SER A 86 -19.00 16.04 -5.30
N ALA A 87 -17.90 15.64 -5.90
CA ALA A 87 -16.92 16.53 -6.54
C ALA A 87 -16.96 16.33 -8.06
N SER A 88 -16.89 17.42 -8.82
CA SER A 88 -17.05 17.39 -10.27
C SER A 88 -16.05 18.28 -11.02
N ASN A 89 -15.86 17.96 -12.30
CA ASN A 89 -15.15 18.78 -13.27
C ASN A 89 -15.89 20.10 -13.58
N ASP A 90 -17.15 20.27 -13.12
CA ASP A 90 -17.86 21.56 -13.22
C ASP A 90 -17.35 22.61 -12.22
N LYS A 91 -16.25 22.29 -11.50
CA LYS A 91 -15.58 23.13 -10.51
C LYS A 91 -16.40 23.34 -9.23
N THR A 92 -17.48 22.60 -9.07
CA THR A 92 -18.37 22.69 -7.90
C THR A 92 -18.34 21.42 -7.07
N ILE A 93 -18.68 21.60 -5.79
CA ILE A 93 -18.97 20.51 -4.87
C ILE A 93 -20.45 20.59 -4.54
N LYS A 94 -21.17 19.47 -4.65
CA LYS A 94 -22.60 19.41 -4.37
C LYS A 94 -22.87 18.48 -3.20
N ILE A 95 -23.78 18.92 -2.33
CA ILE A 95 -24.23 18.14 -1.19
C ILE A 95 -25.67 17.73 -1.44
N TRP A 96 -25.94 16.43 -1.31
CA TRP A 96 -27.22 15.81 -1.59
C TRP A 96 -27.80 15.20 -0.33
N SER A 97 -29.12 15.23 -0.20
CA SER A 97 -29.81 14.43 0.82
C SER A 97 -30.08 13.04 0.28
N VAL A 98 -29.71 12.02 1.06
CA VAL A 98 -29.97 10.61 0.75
C VAL A 98 -31.46 10.30 0.90
N CYS A 99 -32.08 10.76 1.99
CA CYS A 99 -33.51 10.51 2.26
C CYS A 99 -34.43 11.18 1.23
N TYR A 100 -34.15 12.46 0.90
CA TYR A 100 -35.00 13.23 -0.03
C TYR A 100 -34.54 13.13 -1.48
N GLN A 101 -33.39 12.49 -1.74
CA GLN A 101 -32.81 12.31 -3.09
C GLN A 101 -32.73 13.62 -3.90
N ARG A 102 -32.34 14.71 -3.24
CA ARG A 102 -32.28 16.04 -3.84
C ARG A 102 -31.02 16.79 -3.44
N LEU A 103 -30.64 17.75 -4.28
CA LEU A 103 -29.58 18.71 -3.98
C LEU A 103 -29.98 19.57 -2.77
N LEU A 104 -29.10 19.68 -1.77
CA LEU A 104 -29.27 20.55 -0.62
C LEU A 104 -28.63 21.92 -0.87
N PHE A 105 -27.35 21.93 -1.22
CA PHE A 105 -26.60 23.14 -1.56
C PHE A 105 -25.37 22.82 -2.41
N THR A 106 -24.80 23.86 -3.03
CA THR A 106 -23.58 23.80 -3.84
C THR A 106 -22.53 24.73 -3.22
N LEU A 107 -21.28 24.29 -3.20
CA LEU A 107 -20.13 25.07 -2.75
C LEU A 107 -19.31 25.51 -3.96
N PHE A 108 -18.95 26.80 -3.98
CA PHE A 108 -18.24 27.47 -5.06
C PHE A 108 -16.98 28.13 -4.49
N GLN A 109 -15.82 27.81 -5.06
CA GLN A 109 -14.54 28.50 -4.79
C GLN A 109 -13.46 27.98 -5.74
N HIS A 110 -13.48 26.67 -6.03
CA HIS A 110 -12.48 26.04 -6.89
C HIS A 110 -12.48 26.66 -8.30
N THR A 111 -11.28 26.97 -8.80
CA THR A 111 -11.10 27.59 -10.12
C THR A 111 -10.82 26.54 -11.20
N GLY A 112 -10.40 25.34 -10.79
CA GLY A 112 -10.16 24.16 -11.60
C GLY A 112 -11.11 23.00 -11.29
N TRP A 113 -10.88 21.84 -11.92
CA TRP A 113 -11.69 20.65 -11.67
C TRP A 113 -11.53 20.14 -10.24
N VAL A 114 -12.63 19.79 -9.59
CA VAL A 114 -12.60 19.20 -8.24
C VAL A 114 -12.45 17.69 -8.38
N ARG A 115 -11.33 17.16 -7.88
CA ARG A 115 -10.95 15.76 -8.05
C ARG A 115 -11.53 14.89 -6.94
N CYS A 116 -11.51 15.37 -5.71
CA CYS A 116 -12.07 14.65 -4.57
C CYS A 116 -12.72 15.61 -3.56
N ALA A 117 -13.77 15.14 -2.89
CA ALA A 117 -14.35 15.78 -1.72
C ALA A 117 -14.78 14.70 -0.72
N LYS A 118 -14.54 14.93 0.57
CA LYS A 118 -14.85 14.00 1.68
C LYS A 118 -15.45 14.76 2.85
N PHE A 119 -16.38 14.13 3.56
CA PHE A 119 -16.83 14.62 4.86
C PHE A 119 -15.80 14.28 5.94
N SER A 120 -15.72 15.12 6.97
CA SER A 120 -15.08 14.75 8.22
C SER A 120 -15.86 13.65 8.95
N PRO A 121 -15.19 12.89 9.85
CA PRO A 121 -15.85 11.88 10.67
C PRO A 121 -17.02 12.41 11.53
N ASP A 122 -16.98 13.69 11.91
CA ASP A 122 -18.07 14.34 12.65
C ASP A 122 -19.15 14.99 11.75
N GLY A 123 -18.94 14.98 10.43
CA GLY A 123 -19.84 15.57 9.43
C GLY A 123 -19.89 17.10 9.41
N ARG A 124 -19.10 17.80 10.24
CA ARG A 124 -19.17 19.26 10.35
C ARG A 124 -18.45 19.98 9.23
N ILE A 125 -17.36 19.40 8.73
CA ILE A 125 -16.55 20.00 7.69
C ILE A 125 -16.42 19.06 6.49
N ILE A 126 -16.11 19.66 5.35
CA ILE A 126 -15.80 18.95 4.11
C ILE A 126 -14.38 19.36 3.70
N ALA A 127 -13.55 18.40 3.32
CA ALA A 127 -12.29 18.67 2.64
C ALA A 127 -12.46 18.37 1.15
N SER A 128 -11.96 19.25 0.30
CA SER A 128 -11.93 19.04 -1.13
C SER A 128 -10.58 19.38 -1.73
N CYS A 129 -10.25 18.75 -2.84
CA CYS A 129 -9.03 19.04 -3.58
C CYS A 129 -9.29 19.08 -5.09
N GLY A 130 -8.51 19.89 -5.80
CA GLY A 130 -8.70 20.12 -7.23
C GLY A 130 -7.43 20.45 -8.00
N GLU A 131 -7.61 20.63 -9.30
CA GLU A 131 -6.54 21.01 -10.26
C GLU A 131 -6.09 22.46 -10.15
N ASP A 132 -6.73 23.24 -9.27
CA ASP A 132 -6.28 24.59 -8.91
C ASP A 132 -5.18 24.59 -7.84
N ASN A 133 -4.61 23.42 -7.54
CA ASN A 133 -3.57 23.22 -6.53
C ASN A 133 -3.99 23.61 -5.11
N THR A 134 -5.30 23.68 -4.85
CA THR A 134 -5.86 24.00 -3.53
C THR A 134 -6.52 22.79 -2.88
N ILE A 135 -6.42 22.74 -1.56
CA ILE A 135 -7.18 21.86 -0.69
C ILE A 135 -8.02 22.76 0.20
N ASN A 136 -9.33 22.80 -0.05
CA ASN A 136 -10.26 23.67 0.64
C ASN A 136 -10.97 22.91 1.76
N ILE A 137 -11.11 23.57 2.91
CA ILE A 137 -11.89 23.12 4.06
C ILE A 137 -13.13 23.99 4.15
N TRP A 138 -14.28 23.34 4.12
CA TRP A 138 -15.59 23.96 4.12
C TRP A 138 -16.32 23.64 5.40
N ASP A 139 -17.01 24.62 5.97
CA ASP A 139 -17.96 24.36 7.04
C ASP A 139 -19.34 24.09 6.44
N THR A 140 -19.94 22.96 6.81
CA THR A 140 -21.24 22.52 6.29
C THR A 140 -22.39 23.40 6.78
N ARG A 141 -22.26 24.03 7.95
CA ARG A 141 -23.30 24.88 8.53
C ARG A 141 -23.32 26.26 7.88
N SER A 142 -22.18 26.93 7.83
CA SER A 142 -22.05 28.24 7.21
C SER A 142 -22.02 28.19 5.68
N LYS A 143 -21.67 27.03 5.10
CA LYS A 143 -21.57 26.78 3.65
C LYS A 143 -20.47 27.65 2.99
N THR A 144 -19.46 28.02 3.76
CA THR A 144 -18.33 28.83 3.28
C THR A 144 -17.02 28.06 3.43
N CYS A 145 -16.03 28.46 2.63
CA CYS A 145 -14.66 27.98 2.77
C CYS A 145 -14.04 28.64 4.00
N VAL A 146 -13.67 27.83 4.99
CA VAL A 146 -13.05 28.28 6.25
C VAL A 146 -11.54 28.40 6.10
N ASN A 147 -10.92 27.45 5.40
CA ASN A 147 -9.50 27.47 5.16
C ASN A 147 -9.14 26.85 3.79
N SER A 148 -7.99 27.23 3.26
CA SER A 148 -7.43 26.70 2.01
C SER A 148 -5.94 26.44 2.20
N PHE A 149 -5.51 25.21 1.97
CA PHE A 149 -4.11 24.86 1.82
C PHE A 149 -3.74 24.95 0.34
N SER A 150 -2.58 25.50 0.02
CA SER A 150 -2.08 25.53 -1.36
C SER A 150 -0.68 24.93 -1.41
N ASP A 151 -0.43 24.17 -2.47
CA ASP A 151 0.87 23.60 -2.77
C ASP A 151 1.23 23.93 -4.22
N TYR A 152 2.31 24.68 -4.43
CA TYR A 152 2.64 25.17 -5.76
C TYR A 152 3.27 24.11 -6.67
N GLU A 153 3.69 22.97 -6.12
CA GLU A 153 4.42 21.92 -6.86
C GLU A 153 3.52 20.89 -7.59
N GLY A 154 2.19 21.06 -7.55
CA GLY A 154 1.25 20.20 -8.27
C GLY A 154 -0.15 20.19 -7.66
N TYR A 155 -1.06 19.42 -8.26
CA TYR A 155 -2.43 19.29 -7.78
C TYR A 155 -2.67 18.00 -7.02
N ALA A 156 -3.59 18.07 -6.05
CA ALA A 156 -4.02 16.92 -5.27
C ALA A 156 -5.14 16.15 -6.00
N ASN A 157 -4.91 14.86 -6.24
CA ASN A 157 -5.87 13.92 -6.81
C ASN A 157 -6.88 13.44 -5.78
N PHE A 158 -6.44 13.27 -4.53
CA PHE A 158 -7.24 12.67 -3.47
C PHE A 158 -6.98 13.35 -2.13
N VAL A 159 -8.05 13.44 -1.33
CA VAL A 159 -8.01 13.92 0.05
C VAL A 159 -8.81 12.97 0.92
N THR A 160 -8.38 12.78 2.15
CA THR A 160 -9.13 12.01 3.16
C THR A 160 -8.83 12.54 4.55
N PHE A 161 -9.83 12.50 5.43
CA PHE A 161 -9.64 12.74 6.85
C PHE A 161 -9.06 11.51 7.52
N ASN A 162 -8.33 11.74 8.59
CA ASN A 162 -8.01 10.69 9.53
C ASN A 162 -9.25 10.27 10.34
N PRO A 163 -9.28 9.06 10.92
CA PRO A 163 -10.44 8.58 11.67
C PRO A 163 -10.84 9.48 12.84
N SER A 164 -9.87 10.15 13.47
CA SER A 164 -10.13 11.08 14.59
C SER A 164 -10.65 12.46 14.14
N GLY A 165 -10.56 12.79 12.85
CA GLY A 165 -11.00 14.08 12.29
C GLY A 165 -10.10 15.27 12.61
N THR A 166 -8.90 15.02 13.15
CA THR A 166 -7.93 16.07 13.52
C THR A 166 -7.03 16.50 12.36
N CYS A 167 -6.77 15.58 11.41
CA CYS A 167 -5.84 15.78 10.31
C CYS A 167 -6.46 15.37 8.97
N ILE A 168 -5.91 15.91 7.88
CA ILE A 168 -6.19 15.47 6.51
C ILE A 168 -4.92 14.99 5.84
N ALA A 169 -5.04 13.92 5.05
CA ALA A 169 -4.00 13.51 4.12
C ALA A 169 -4.40 13.90 2.69
N SER A 170 -3.46 14.45 1.93
CA SER A 170 -3.60 14.73 0.51
C SER A 170 -2.54 14.00 -0.31
N ALA A 171 -2.96 13.46 -1.46
CA ALA A 171 -2.11 12.80 -2.45
C ALA A 171 -2.24 13.52 -3.79
N GLY A 172 -1.13 13.70 -4.48
CA GLY A 172 -1.11 14.47 -5.72
C GLY A 172 -0.31 13.87 -6.88
N SER A 173 -0.36 14.61 -7.98
CA SER A 173 0.43 14.34 -9.19
C SER A 173 1.93 14.48 -8.97
N ASN A 174 2.34 15.25 -7.95
CA ASN A 174 3.74 15.46 -7.54
C ASN A 174 4.39 14.27 -6.81
N HIS A 175 3.74 13.09 -6.81
CA HIS A 175 4.25 11.85 -6.19
C HIS A 175 4.38 11.93 -4.66
N THR A 176 3.85 13.00 -4.06
CA THR A 176 3.94 13.27 -2.63
C THR A 176 2.63 12.96 -1.92
N VAL A 177 2.76 12.64 -0.64
CA VAL A 177 1.65 12.53 0.30
C VAL A 177 1.92 13.51 1.44
N LYS A 178 0.98 14.42 1.69
CA LYS A 178 1.09 15.46 2.70
C LYS A 178 0.03 15.26 3.76
N LEU A 179 0.43 15.41 5.02
CA LEU A 179 -0.46 15.36 6.17
C LEU A 179 -0.57 16.76 6.78
N TRP A 180 -1.79 17.25 6.95
CA TRP A 180 -2.06 18.59 7.47
C TRP A 180 -2.91 18.51 8.72
N ASP A 181 -2.58 19.30 9.73
CA ASP A 181 -3.43 19.52 10.90
C ASP A 181 -4.45 20.61 10.57
N ILE A 182 -5.72 20.29 10.75
CA ILE A 182 -6.85 21.17 10.45
C ILE A 182 -6.95 22.30 11.49
N ARG A 183 -6.60 22.03 12.74
CA ARG A 183 -6.76 23.02 13.83
C ARG A 183 -5.66 24.07 13.79
N THR A 184 -4.44 23.66 13.51
CA THR A 184 -3.28 24.57 13.45
C THR A 184 -3.01 25.10 12.06
N ASN A 185 -3.65 24.55 11.02
CA ASN A 185 -3.43 24.84 9.61
C ASN A 185 -1.96 24.70 9.20
N LYS A 186 -1.27 23.68 9.73
CA LYS A 186 0.13 23.41 9.44
C LYS A 186 0.31 22.07 8.76
N LEU A 187 1.29 22.01 7.86
CA LEU A 187 1.81 20.76 7.34
C LEU A 187 2.53 20.03 8.48
N LEU A 188 2.06 18.83 8.82
CA LEU A 188 2.69 17.95 9.79
C LEU A 188 3.80 17.15 9.14
N GLN A 189 3.48 16.48 8.04
CA GLN A 189 4.39 15.51 7.40
C GLN A 189 4.31 15.61 5.88
N HIS A 190 5.45 15.33 5.24
CA HIS A 190 5.60 15.32 3.78
C HIS A 190 6.39 14.10 3.34
N PHE A 191 5.71 13.17 2.70
CA PHE A 191 6.26 11.89 2.27
C PHE A 191 6.43 11.85 0.75
N ARG A 192 7.65 11.59 0.28
CA ARG A 192 7.96 11.32 -1.13
C ARG A 192 8.23 9.83 -1.33
N VAL A 193 7.15 9.07 -1.47
CA VAL A 193 7.22 7.61 -1.38
C VAL A 193 7.19 6.93 -2.75
N HIS A 194 6.49 7.51 -3.72
CA HIS A 194 6.25 6.89 -5.02
C HIS A 194 7.11 7.51 -6.12
N ARG A 195 7.30 6.75 -7.21
CA ARG A 195 7.98 7.24 -8.42
C ARG A 195 7.04 7.98 -9.37
N ALA A 196 5.74 7.75 -9.22
CA ALA A 196 4.68 8.35 -10.02
C ALA A 196 3.57 8.93 -9.13
N GLY A 197 2.58 9.57 -9.75
CA GLY A 197 1.51 10.29 -9.06
C GLY A 197 0.67 9.35 -8.19
N VAL A 198 0.34 9.82 -6.98
CA VAL A 198 -0.49 9.08 -6.04
C VAL A 198 -1.95 9.34 -6.38
N ASN A 199 -2.70 8.26 -6.59
CA ASN A 199 -4.08 8.30 -7.07
C ASN A 199 -5.09 8.27 -5.92
N CYS A 200 -4.78 7.54 -4.84
CA CYS A 200 -5.69 7.33 -3.73
C CYS A 200 -4.94 7.06 -2.43
N ILE A 201 -5.56 7.41 -1.31
CA ILE A 201 -5.04 7.17 0.05
C ILE A 201 -6.18 6.61 0.91
N SER A 202 -5.85 5.71 1.83
CA SER A 202 -6.77 5.27 2.90
C SER A 202 -6.04 5.21 4.24
N PHE A 203 -6.62 5.83 5.27
CA PHE A 203 -6.18 5.66 6.65
C PHE A 203 -6.63 4.30 7.20
N HIS A 204 -5.80 3.72 8.05
CA HIS A 204 -6.20 2.61 8.90
C HIS A 204 -7.12 3.12 10.02
N PRO A 205 -8.15 2.36 10.45
CA PRO A 205 -9.07 2.79 11.51
C PRO A 205 -8.39 3.14 12.85
N SER A 206 -7.19 2.62 13.11
CA SER A 206 -6.41 2.94 14.32
C SER A 206 -5.65 4.27 14.27
N ASP A 207 -5.68 4.99 13.14
CA ASP A 207 -4.98 6.26 12.92
C ASP A 207 -3.43 6.18 12.88
N ASN A 208 -2.85 4.98 12.95
CA ASN A 208 -1.38 4.82 12.97
C ASN A 208 -0.77 4.57 11.59
N TYR A 209 -1.56 4.07 10.65
CA TYR A 209 -1.08 3.62 9.35
C TYR A 209 -1.83 4.28 8.21
N LEU A 210 -1.10 4.51 7.11
CA LEU A 210 -1.63 5.07 5.88
C LEU A 210 -1.25 4.18 4.71
N ILE A 211 -2.21 3.81 3.86
CA ILE A 211 -1.91 3.13 2.59
C ILE A 211 -2.11 4.08 1.43
N THR A 212 -1.13 4.10 0.53
CA THR A 212 -1.08 4.95 -0.66
C THR A 212 -1.06 4.08 -1.92
N ALA A 213 -1.88 4.44 -2.90
CA ALA A 213 -1.96 3.78 -4.21
C ALA A 213 -1.45 4.71 -5.30
N SER A 214 -0.55 4.22 -6.15
CA SER A 214 0.14 5.04 -7.15
C SER A 214 0.06 4.49 -8.56
N SER A 215 0.26 5.41 -9.51
CA SER A 215 0.38 5.10 -10.93
C SER A 215 1.64 4.30 -11.28
N ASP A 216 2.59 4.16 -10.36
CA ASP A 216 3.78 3.30 -10.53
C ASP A 216 3.47 1.80 -10.39
N GLY A 217 2.21 1.44 -10.12
CA GLY A 217 1.77 0.06 -9.95
C GLY A 217 2.00 -0.51 -8.55
N THR A 218 2.51 0.30 -7.63
CA THR A 218 2.79 -0.13 -6.25
C THR A 218 1.78 0.44 -5.27
N LEU A 219 1.58 -0.31 -4.18
CA LEU A 219 0.90 0.14 -2.98
C LEU A 219 1.95 0.30 -1.89
N LYS A 220 1.89 1.38 -1.11
CA LYS A 220 2.85 1.58 -0.01
C LYS A 220 2.12 1.82 1.30
N ILE A 221 2.68 1.27 2.37
CA ILE A 221 2.15 1.37 3.73
C ILE A 221 3.11 2.19 4.57
N LEU A 222 2.62 3.30 5.12
CA LEU A 222 3.37 4.24 5.94
C LEU A 222 2.95 4.12 7.40
N ASP A 223 3.93 4.18 8.29
CA ASP A 223 3.76 4.42 9.72
C ASP A 223 3.71 5.93 9.95
N LEU A 224 2.58 6.44 10.45
CA LEU A 224 2.40 7.87 10.69
C LEU A 224 3.13 8.35 11.94
N LEU A 225 3.29 7.47 12.93
CA LEU A 225 3.98 7.79 14.19
C LEU A 225 5.49 7.56 14.07
N GLY A 226 5.89 6.50 13.37
CA GLY A 226 7.30 6.22 13.07
C GLY A 226 7.86 6.98 11.88
N GLU A 227 7.02 7.75 11.17
CA GLU A 227 7.33 8.55 9.98
C GLU A 227 8.09 7.79 8.89
N ARG A 228 7.78 6.49 8.72
CA ARG A 228 8.55 5.60 7.86
C ARG A 228 7.69 4.77 6.94
N LEU A 229 8.25 4.44 5.78
CA LEU A 229 7.72 3.41 4.91
C LEU A 229 7.95 2.03 5.55
N ILE A 230 6.88 1.26 5.75
CA ILE A 230 6.96 -0.10 6.27
C ILE A 230 7.02 -1.10 5.13
N TYR A 231 6.05 -1.05 4.20
CA TYR A 231 5.90 -2.03 3.14
C TYR A 231 5.72 -1.37 1.78
N THR A 232 6.35 -1.97 0.76
CA THR A 232 6.00 -1.74 -0.64
C THR A 232 5.41 -3.03 -1.20
N LEU A 233 4.13 -2.99 -1.52
CA LEU A 233 3.36 -4.11 -2.02
C LEU A 233 3.27 -4.06 -3.54
N HIS A 234 3.57 -5.19 -4.15
CA HIS A 234 3.52 -5.41 -5.58
C HIS A 234 2.45 -6.46 -5.87
N GLY A 235 1.79 -6.37 -7.02
CA GLY A 235 0.80 -7.35 -7.45
C GLY A 235 0.04 -6.91 -8.70
N HIS A 236 -0.28 -5.61 -8.78
CA HIS A 236 -0.88 -5.04 -9.97
C HIS A 236 0.13 -4.94 -11.12
N GLN A 237 -0.34 -5.23 -12.34
CA GLN A 237 0.48 -5.16 -13.57
C GLN A 237 0.45 -3.77 -14.22
N GLY A 238 -0.21 -2.81 -13.59
CA GLY A 238 -0.35 -1.44 -14.07
C GLY A 238 -0.72 -0.47 -12.95
N PRO A 239 -1.06 0.78 -13.29
CA PRO A 239 -1.41 1.83 -12.32
C PRO A 239 -2.46 1.37 -11.30
N VAL A 240 -2.19 1.58 -10.01
CA VAL A 240 -3.17 1.34 -8.95
C VAL A 240 -4.02 2.59 -8.79
N LEU A 241 -5.32 2.47 -9.03
CA LEU A 241 -6.23 3.60 -9.08
C LEU A 241 -6.86 3.91 -7.72
N CYS A 242 -7.14 2.87 -6.94
CA CYS A 242 -7.80 3.03 -5.65
C CYS A 242 -7.33 2.02 -4.61
N VAL A 243 -7.45 2.42 -3.35
CA VAL A 243 -7.23 1.56 -2.18
C VAL A 243 -8.22 1.93 -1.09
N ALA A 244 -8.68 0.94 -0.34
CA ALA A 244 -9.58 1.17 0.79
C ALA A 244 -9.39 0.11 1.88
N PHE A 245 -9.20 0.55 3.11
CA PHE A 245 -9.26 -0.32 4.29
C PHE A 245 -10.69 -0.77 4.59
N SER A 246 -10.81 -1.95 5.21
CA SER A 246 -12.04 -2.36 5.87
C SER A 246 -12.26 -1.52 7.13
N LYS A 247 -13.52 -1.39 7.57
CA LYS A 247 -13.86 -0.64 8.80
C LYS A 247 -13.15 -1.16 10.05
N GLY A 248 -12.83 -2.45 10.08
CA GLY A 248 -12.10 -3.08 11.17
C GLY A 248 -10.58 -3.07 11.01
N GLY A 249 -10.04 -2.67 9.85
CA GLY A 249 -8.60 -2.65 9.61
C GLY A 249 -7.98 -3.99 9.20
N GLU A 250 -8.64 -5.12 9.48
CA GLU A 250 -8.19 -6.50 9.20
C GLU A 250 -7.85 -6.81 7.73
N LYS A 251 -8.41 -6.03 6.80
CA LYS A 251 -8.28 -6.24 5.36
C LYS A 251 -8.27 -4.90 4.65
N PHE A 252 -7.69 -4.87 3.45
CA PHE A 252 -7.89 -3.77 2.51
C PHE A 252 -8.03 -4.31 1.09
N ALA A 253 -8.66 -3.53 0.23
CA ALA A 253 -8.79 -3.85 -1.18
C ALA A 253 -8.06 -2.81 -2.03
N SER A 254 -7.50 -3.24 -3.16
CA SER A 254 -6.89 -2.37 -4.16
C SER A 254 -7.48 -2.67 -5.54
N GLY A 255 -7.67 -1.62 -6.33
CA GLY A 255 -8.14 -1.71 -7.71
C GLY A 255 -7.12 -1.10 -8.67
N GLY A 256 -6.76 -1.84 -9.71
CA GLY A 256 -5.80 -1.42 -10.71
C GLY A 256 -6.43 -1.19 -12.08
N ALA A 257 -5.68 -0.49 -12.94
CA ALA A 257 -6.00 -0.34 -14.36
C ALA A 257 -5.85 -1.65 -15.15
N ASP A 258 -5.25 -2.68 -14.55
CA ASP A 258 -5.11 -4.05 -15.04
C ASP A 258 -6.40 -4.88 -14.96
N ALA A 259 -7.54 -4.23 -14.70
CA ALA A 259 -8.84 -4.85 -14.48
C ALA A 259 -8.89 -5.85 -13.31
N GLN A 260 -7.92 -5.78 -12.39
CA GLN A 260 -7.87 -6.61 -11.19
C GLN A 260 -8.32 -5.83 -9.95
N ALA A 261 -9.04 -6.53 -9.08
CA ALA A 261 -9.33 -6.09 -7.72
C ALA A 261 -8.71 -7.11 -6.76
N LEU A 262 -7.69 -6.69 -6.02
CA LEU A 262 -6.97 -7.54 -5.07
C LEU A 262 -7.52 -7.29 -3.66
N LEU A 263 -7.65 -8.36 -2.89
CA LEU A 263 -8.04 -8.30 -1.48
C LEU A 263 -6.88 -8.80 -0.63
N TRP A 264 -6.44 -7.95 0.29
CA TRP A 264 -5.29 -8.16 1.13
C TRP A 264 -5.73 -8.37 2.58
N LYS A 265 -5.04 -9.27 3.28
CA LYS A 265 -5.19 -9.44 4.73
C LYS A 265 -4.10 -8.65 5.43
N THR A 266 -4.46 -7.90 6.46
CA THR A 266 -3.50 -7.16 7.28
C THR A 266 -3.12 -7.97 8.50
N ASN A 267 -1.93 -7.68 9.02
CA ASN A 267 -1.44 -8.20 10.30
C ASN A 267 -1.25 -7.05 11.31
N PHE A 268 -1.90 -5.90 11.10
CA PHE A 268 -1.73 -4.75 12.01
C PHE A 268 -2.28 -5.05 13.42
N ASP A 269 -3.26 -5.95 13.53
CA ASP A 269 -3.90 -6.31 14.79
C ASP A 269 -3.06 -7.27 15.67
N THR A 270 -1.95 -7.81 15.16
CA THR A 270 -1.11 -8.76 15.92
C THR A 270 -0.06 -8.11 16.80
N LEU A 271 0.19 -6.80 16.65
CA LEU A 271 1.12 -6.06 17.49
C LEU A 271 0.31 -5.14 18.39
N ASP A 272 0.41 -5.33 19.72
CA ASP A 272 -0.15 -4.35 20.66
C ASP A 272 0.66 -3.07 20.51
N TYR A 273 0.11 -2.13 19.76
CA TYR A 273 0.77 -0.87 19.43
C TYR A 273 1.14 -0.06 20.68
N LYS A 274 0.49 -0.33 21.83
CA LYS A 274 0.88 0.21 23.13
C LYS A 274 2.28 -0.24 23.56
N GLU A 275 2.70 -1.45 23.21
CA GLU A 275 4.07 -1.92 23.47
C GLU A 275 5.08 -1.24 22.56
N VAL A 276 4.75 -1.03 21.28
CA VAL A 276 5.60 -0.25 20.35
C VAL A 276 5.74 1.20 20.85
N LEU A 277 4.66 1.82 21.32
CA LEU A 277 4.71 3.13 21.97
C LEU A 277 5.59 3.13 23.22
N LYS A 278 5.54 2.09 24.08
CA LYS A 278 6.44 1.95 25.23
C LYS A 278 7.91 1.83 24.81
N TYR A 279 8.20 1.08 23.74
CA TYR A 279 9.55 0.95 23.20
C TYR A 279 10.06 2.26 22.57
N ASN A 280 9.19 3.02 21.90
CA ASN A 280 9.54 4.33 21.35
C ASN A 280 9.71 5.38 22.45
N PHE A 281 8.93 5.32 23.54
CA PHE A 281 9.12 6.19 24.71
C PHE A 281 10.47 5.94 25.41
N ARG A 282 10.96 4.69 25.37
CA ARG A 282 12.33 4.36 25.84
C ARG A 282 13.42 4.94 24.95
N ARG A 283 13.17 5.18 23.66
CA ARG A 283 14.13 5.84 22.75
C ARG A 283 14.12 7.37 22.86
N THR A 284 13.06 7.96 23.42
CA THR A 284 12.99 9.39 23.71
C THR A 284 13.55 9.75 25.09
N HIS A 285 13.82 8.75 25.94
CA HIS A 285 14.84 8.93 26.97
C HIS A 285 16.16 9.11 26.23
N ILE A 286 16.60 10.37 26.17
CA ILE A 286 18.01 10.69 25.99
C ILE A 286 18.69 9.94 27.14
N ASP A 287 19.32 8.80 26.84
CA ASP A 287 20.38 8.32 27.71
C ASP A 287 21.33 9.51 27.88
N ASP A 288 21.70 9.82 29.12
CA ASP A 288 22.62 10.92 29.41
C ASP A 288 23.80 10.84 28.42
N PRO A 289 24.23 11.98 27.82
CA PRO A 289 25.31 11.95 26.85
C PRO A 289 26.47 11.16 27.48
N PRO A 290 27.09 10.21 26.75
CA PRO A 290 28.06 9.30 27.33
C PRO A 290 29.06 10.12 28.13
N HIS A 291 29.08 9.89 29.44
CA HIS A 291 29.94 10.68 30.30
C HIS A 291 31.37 10.40 29.86
N LEU A 292 32.29 11.36 30.04
CA LEU A 292 33.71 11.17 29.71
C LEU A 292 34.36 9.97 30.45
N LEU A 293 33.64 9.40 31.42
CA LEU A 293 33.97 8.20 32.20
C LEU A 293 33.54 6.88 31.53
N ASP A 294 32.66 6.90 30.52
CA ASP A 294 32.23 5.71 29.75
C ASP A 294 33.25 5.32 28.66
N ILE A 295 34.26 6.16 28.44
CA ILE A 295 35.45 5.83 27.67
C ILE A 295 36.41 5.10 28.60
N TYR A 296 36.33 3.78 28.65
CA TYR A 296 37.40 2.99 29.26
C TYR A 296 38.72 3.29 28.53
N PRO A 297 39.81 3.67 29.24
CA PRO A 297 41.11 3.78 28.61
C PRO A 297 41.47 2.39 28.07
N ARG A 298 41.59 2.28 26.74
CA ARG A 298 42.15 1.06 26.14
C ARG A 298 43.55 0.90 26.70
N SER A 299 43.81 -0.24 27.33
CA SER A 299 45.17 -0.60 27.71
C SER A 299 46.05 -0.58 26.44
N PRO A 300 47.28 -0.07 26.52
CA PRO A 300 48.19 -0.11 25.39
C PRO A 300 48.38 -1.56 24.97
N HIS A 301 48.10 -1.85 23.70
CA HIS A 301 48.39 -3.15 23.12
C HIS A 301 49.92 -3.35 23.18
N VAL A 302 50.36 -4.36 23.93
CA VAL A 302 51.77 -4.78 23.94
C VAL A 302 52.03 -5.44 22.60
N HIS A 303 52.86 -4.79 21.77
CA HIS A 303 53.44 -5.44 20.60
C HIS A 303 54.53 -6.41 21.11
N ASP A 304 54.27 -7.72 21.02
CA ASP A 304 55.34 -8.71 21.08
C ASP A 304 56.17 -8.60 19.80
N GLU A 305 57.36 -7.99 19.88
CA GLU A 305 58.36 -8.08 18.83
C GLU A 305 58.89 -9.52 18.76
N LYS A 306 58.18 -10.38 18.03
CA LYS A 306 58.80 -11.59 17.49
C LYS A 306 59.77 -11.17 16.40
N LEU A 307 61.06 -11.21 16.72
CA LEU A 307 62.15 -11.25 15.73
C LEU A 307 62.14 -12.62 15.03
N GLU A 308 61.16 -12.84 14.15
CA GLU A 308 61.30 -13.84 13.09
C GLU A 308 61.68 -13.09 11.81
N SER A 309 62.94 -13.25 11.39
CA SER A 309 63.39 -12.83 10.08
C SER A 309 62.53 -13.51 9.02
N VAL A 310 61.78 -12.72 8.25
CA VAL A 310 61.05 -13.19 7.08
C VAL A 310 62.08 -13.60 6.03
N GLU A 311 62.38 -14.89 5.94
CA GLU A 311 63.12 -15.46 4.80
C GLU A 311 62.20 -15.46 3.57
N VAL A 312 62.49 -14.56 2.63
CA VAL A 312 61.85 -14.54 1.31
C VAL A 312 62.48 -15.65 0.48
N ASN A 313 61.80 -16.80 0.36
CA ASN A 313 62.16 -17.84 -0.62
C ASN A 313 61.85 -17.34 -2.05
N PRO A 314 62.83 -17.22 -2.96
CA PRO A 314 62.62 -16.59 -4.28
C PRO A 314 62.11 -17.56 -5.35
N THR A 315 61.22 -18.50 -5.03
CA THR A 315 60.77 -19.54 -6.00
C THR A 315 59.27 -19.67 -6.17
N PHE A 316 58.49 -18.65 -5.82
CA PHE A 316 57.10 -18.56 -6.27
C PHE A 316 56.96 -17.50 -7.35
N ASP A 317 56.87 -17.98 -8.59
CA ASP A 317 56.50 -17.18 -9.76
C ASP A 317 55.15 -16.49 -9.50
N VAL A 318 55.18 -15.17 -9.47
CA VAL A 318 53.99 -14.31 -9.46
C VAL A 318 53.42 -14.30 -10.88
N PRO A 319 52.17 -14.76 -11.13
CA PRO A 319 51.58 -14.64 -12.45
C PRO A 319 51.19 -13.17 -12.69
N ASP A 320 51.70 -12.63 -13.79
CA ASP A 320 51.40 -11.29 -14.31
C ASP A 320 49.90 -11.13 -14.60
N MET A 321 49.24 -10.18 -13.93
CA MET A 321 47.81 -9.85 -14.16
C MET A 321 47.69 -8.71 -15.19
N LEU A 322 48.11 -8.99 -16.43
CA LEU A 322 47.62 -8.25 -17.60
C LEU A 322 46.45 -9.04 -18.21
N THR A 323 45.27 -8.43 -18.11
CA THR A 323 43.96 -8.92 -18.56
C THR A 323 43.91 -9.28 -20.05
N PRO A 324 43.12 -10.31 -20.43
CA PRO A 324 42.27 -10.24 -21.61
C PRO A 324 40.77 -10.35 -21.25
N ASP A 325 39.93 -9.83 -22.14
CA ASP A 325 38.48 -9.62 -21.99
C ASP A 325 37.67 -10.84 -21.49
N PRO A 326 36.55 -10.63 -20.75
CA PRO A 326 35.73 -11.72 -20.26
C PRO A 326 34.95 -12.40 -21.38
N VAL A 327 34.99 -13.74 -21.39
CA VAL A 327 34.26 -14.60 -22.34
C VAL A 327 32.75 -14.44 -22.16
N VAL A 328 32.08 -14.05 -23.25
CA VAL A 328 30.62 -14.00 -23.36
C VAL A 328 30.09 -15.42 -23.66
N ILE A 329 29.21 -15.94 -22.81
CA ILE A 329 28.51 -17.20 -23.05
C ILE A 329 27.05 -16.88 -23.42
N GLU A 330 26.68 -17.15 -24.67
CA GLU A 330 25.29 -17.09 -25.13
C GLU A 330 24.53 -18.34 -24.68
N ILE A 331 23.34 -18.16 -24.10
CA ILE A 331 22.42 -19.24 -23.74
C ILE A 331 21.21 -19.17 -24.67
N ARG A 332 21.04 -20.18 -25.52
CA ARG A 332 19.78 -20.48 -26.25
C ARG A 332 19.16 -21.81 -25.79
N PRO A 333 17.84 -22.01 -26.00
CA PRO A 333 17.05 -22.91 -25.17
C PRO A 333 16.90 -24.35 -25.69
N SER A 334 16.62 -25.20 -24.71
CA SER A 334 15.79 -26.41 -24.74
C SER A 334 16.34 -27.75 -25.25
N SER A 335 16.05 -28.74 -24.39
CA SER A 335 15.56 -30.09 -24.67
C SER A 335 16.52 -31.30 -24.58
N THR A 336 16.16 -32.15 -23.60
CA THR A 336 16.06 -33.61 -23.63
C THR A 336 17.31 -34.51 -23.60
N ILE A 337 17.29 -35.36 -22.55
CA ILE A 337 17.50 -36.82 -22.55
C ILE A 337 18.93 -37.32 -22.76
N SER A 338 19.49 -37.95 -21.72
CA SER A 338 19.85 -39.39 -21.78
C SER A 338 20.36 -39.92 -20.43
N THR A 339 19.85 -41.09 -20.09
CA THR A 339 20.24 -41.99 -18.99
C THR A 339 21.58 -42.68 -19.25
N PRO A 340 22.16 -43.34 -18.22
CA PRO A 340 22.64 -44.70 -18.45
C PRO A 340 22.07 -45.72 -17.44
N VAL A 341 22.07 -46.97 -17.93
CA VAL A 341 21.45 -48.20 -17.42
C VAL A 341 22.45 -49.03 -16.60
N SER A 342 21.93 -49.82 -15.64
CA SER A 342 22.40 -51.14 -15.13
C SER A 342 22.26 -51.20 -13.60
N GLY A 343 21.61 -52.16 -12.93
CA GLY A 343 20.94 -53.42 -13.27
C GLY A 343 20.54 -54.14 -11.95
N ARG A 344 19.76 -55.23 -12.07
CA ARG A 344 19.13 -56.13 -11.05
C ARG A 344 17.69 -55.72 -10.62
N ARG A 345 16.66 -56.44 -11.11
CA ARG A 345 16.01 -57.67 -10.56
C ARG A 345 15.25 -57.36 -9.25
N GLU A 346 13.94 -57.53 -9.08
CA GLU A 346 12.94 -58.50 -9.59
C GLU A 346 11.53 -57.88 -9.66
N GLU A 347 10.80 -58.22 -10.74
CA GLU A 347 9.38 -58.66 -10.80
C GLU A 347 8.62 -58.79 -9.45
N LEU A 348 7.36 -58.38 -9.25
CA LEU A 348 6.15 -58.52 -10.07
C LEU A 348 5.05 -57.48 -9.68
N GLN A 349 4.28 -57.08 -10.70
CA GLN A 349 2.82 -56.89 -10.73
C GLN A 349 2.15 -55.92 -9.74
N SER A 350 1.71 -54.79 -10.30
CA SER A 350 0.41 -54.18 -9.96
C SER A 350 -0.71 -54.96 -10.69
N PRO A 351 -2.02 -54.85 -10.33
CA PRO A 351 -2.74 -53.61 -10.61
C PRO A 351 -3.97 -53.28 -9.72
N SER A 352 -4.38 -52.01 -9.86
CA SER A 352 -5.77 -51.52 -9.93
C SER A 352 -6.76 -51.74 -8.78
N ALA A 353 -7.36 -50.65 -8.29
CA ALA A 353 -8.75 -50.27 -8.63
C ALA A 353 -9.36 -49.35 -7.55
N PHE A 354 -9.85 -48.19 -7.96
CA PHE A 354 -10.98 -47.49 -7.33
C PHE A 354 -12.25 -48.40 -7.43
N PRO A 355 -13.40 -48.20 -6.73
CA PRO A 355 -13.93 -46.91 -6.26
C PRO A 355 -14.84 -46.89 -5.00
N SER A 356 -15.06 -45.68 -4.48
CA SER A 356 -16.36 -45.09 -4.08
C SER A 356 -17.27 -45.70 -2.98
N THR A 357 -17.79 -44.73 -2.21
CA THR A 357 -19.19 -44.54 -1.75
C THR A 357 -19.57 -44.82 -0.29
N ARG A 358 -20.07 -43.72 0.31
CA ARG A 358 -21.39 -43.54 0.94
C ARG A 358 -21.56 -43.73 2.46
N ARG A 359 -21.97 -42.58 3.04
CA ARG A 359 -23.22 -42.32 3.80
C ARG A 359 -23.21 -42.39 5.33
N SER A 360 -23.34 -41.18 5.88
CA SER A 360 -24.44 -40.69 6.73
C SER A 360 -24.65 -41.21 8.16
N LYS A 361 -24.62 -40.27 9.12
CA LYS A 361 -25.70 -39.83 10.05
C LYS A 361 -25.03 -39.24 11.30
N ARG A 362 -25.16 -37.92 11.55
CA ARG A 362 -26.18 -37.20 12.35
C ARG A 362 -26.20 -37.51 13.86
N LYS A 363 -26.14 -36.40 14.63
CA LYS A 363 -26.42 -36.12 16.07
C LYS A 363 -25.15 -35.94 16.92
N ALA A 364 -24.78 -34.72 17.34
CA ALA A 364 -25.42 -33.81 18.32
C ALA A 364 -25.32 -34.34 19.75
N GLU A 365 -24.39 -33.79 20.55
CA GLU A 365 -24.62 -33.07 21.81
C GLU A 365 -23.37 -33.01 22.72
N ASN A 366 -23.21 -31.84 23.34
CA ASN A 366 -22.60 -31.50 24.63
C ASN A 366 -21.13 -31.79 24.97
N GLU A 367 -20.41 -30.67 25.10
CA GLU A 367 -19.75 -30.16 26.31
C GLU A 367 -19.13 -31.13 27.34
N SER A 368 -17.82 -30.89 27.52
CA SER A 368 -17.11 -30.70 28.81
C SER A 368 -16.20 -31.82 29.33
N ARG A 369 -15.01 -31.35 29.75
CA ARG A 369 -14.02 -31.90 30.70
C ARG A 369 -12.93 -32.87 30.21
N SER A 370 -11.78 -32.25 29.93
CA SER A 370 -10.48 -32.44 30.61
C SER A 370 -10.23 -33.74 31.41
N ALA A 371 -9.27 -34.54 30.93
CA ALA A 371 -8.16 -35.19 31.67
C ALA A 371 -7.43 -36.14 30.68
N VAL A 372 -6.26 -35.78 30.16
CA VAL A 372 -4.90 -36.07 30.70
C VAL A 372 -4.49 -37.56 30.54
N HIS A 373 -3.48 -37.73 29.67
CA HIS A 373 -2.50 -38.83 29.50
C HIS A 373 -2.81 -40.01 28.56
N SER A 374 -2.23 -39.95 27.36
CA SER A 374 -1.24 -40.93 26.88
C SER A 374 -0.65 -40.48 25.54
N GLY A 375 0.67 -40.59 25.35
CA GLY A 375 1.27 -40.44 24.01
C GLY A 375 2.62 -39.72 23.93
N GLU A 376 3.59 -40.10 24.76
CA GLU A 376 5.01 -39.90 24.43
C GLU A 376 5.32 -40.64 23.13
N LYS A 377 5.27 -39.95 21.99
CA LYS A 377 5.92 -40.36 20.71
C LYS A 377 5.99 -39.28 19.62
N HIS A 378 5.46 -38.07 19.83
CA HIS A 378 5.51 -36.99 18.83
C HIS A 378 6.58 -35.90 19.05
N ARG A 379 7.39 -35.97 20.11
CA ARG A 379 8.31 -34.88 20.49
C ARG A 379 9.55 -34.73 19.58
N GLY A 380 9.88 -35.73 18.77
CA GLY A 380 11.07 -35.72 17.90
C GLY A 380 10.84 -35.15 16.49
N ILE A 381 9.61 -35.19 15.97
CA ILE A 381 9.29 -34.69 14.62
C ILE A 381 9.03 -33.18 14.66
N SER A 382 8.42 -32.68 15.73
CA SER A 382 8.17 -31.24 15.91
C SER A 382 9.47 -30.44 15.96
N SER A 383 10.44 -30.87 16.76
CA SER A 383 11.70 -30.13 16.92
C SER A 383 12.55 -30.08 15.64
N ALA A 384 12.52 -31.13 14.82
CA ALA A 384 13.22 -31.14 13.54
C ALA A 384 12.58 -30.18 12.52
N VAL A 385 11.24 -30.08 12.53
CA VAL A 385 10.50 -29.15 11.68
C VAL A 385 10.69 -27.71 12.16
N ASP A 386 10.67 -27.48 13.48
CA ASP A 386 10.90 -26.17 14.08
C ASP A 386 12.33 -25.67 13.76
N ASN A 387 13.34 -26.53 13.90
CA ASN A 387 14.72 -26.21 13.52
C ASN A 387 14.88 -25.93 12.01
N ALA A 388 14.15 -26.66 11.15
CA ALA A 388 14.18 -26.43 9.72
C ALA A 388 13.51 -25.09 9.34
N LEU A 389 12.41 -24.74 10.00
CA LEU A 389 11.73 -23.46 9.82
C LEU A 389 12.61 -22.29 10.28
N ASP A 390 13.27 -22.40 11.44
CA ASP A 390 14.20 -21.38 11.92
C ASP A 390 15.39 -21.20 10.96
N HIS A 391 15.87 -22.29 10.36
CA HIS A 391 16.92 -22.21 9.34
C HIS A 391 16.44 -21.52 8.06
N ILE A 392 15.22 -21.81 7.60
CA ILE A 392 14.62 -21.15 6.43
C ILE A 392 14.40 -19.66 6.70
N VAL A 393 13.92 -19.29 7.88
CA VAL A 393 13.74 -17.89 8.28
C VAL A 393 15.09 -17.16 8.30
N GLY A 394 16.14 -17.79 8.87
CA GLY A 394 17.49 -17.23 8.84
C GLY A 394 18.03 -17.03 7.42
N GLN A 395 17.76 -17.95 6.49
CA GLN A 395 18.15 -17.79 5.08
C GLN A 395 17.37 -16.66 4.39
N LEU A 396 16.08 -16.50 4.69
CA LEU A 396 15.27 -15.40 4.18
C LEU A 396 15.77 -14.04 4.69
N ASP A 397 16.18 -13.94 5.95
CA ASP A 397 16.75 -12.70 6.51
C ASP A 397 18.06 -12.32 5.81
N VAL A 398 18.94 -13.29 5.57
CA VAL A 398 20.18 -13.06 4.81
C VAL A 398 19.86 -12.60 3.38
N LEU A 399 18.91 -13.24 2.70
CA LEU A 399 18.50 -12.82 1.35
C LEU A 399 17.93 -11.40 1.36
N THR A 400 17.10 -11.05 2.34
CA THR A 400 16.51 -9.72 2.48
C THR A 400 17.59 -8.65 2.69
N LEU A 401 18.59 -8.94 3.53
CA LEU A 401 19.75 -8.07 3.72
C LEU A 401 20.57 -7.92 2.43
N THR A 402 20.83 -9.00 1.70
CA THR A 402 21.58 -8.93 0.43
C THR A 402 20.86 -8.12 -0.64
N ILE A 403 19.52 -8.24 -0.74
CA ILE A 403 18.71 -7.45 -1.67
C ILE A 403 18.77 -5.97 -1.27
N SER A 404 18.62 -5.64 0.01
CA SER A 404 18.71 -4.24 0.48
C SER A 404 20.07 -3.61 0.16
N LEU A 405 21.15 -4.39 0.28
CA LEU A 405 22.51 -3.92 0.00
C LEU A 405 22.73 -3.73 -1.51
N LEU A 406 22.17 -4.61 -2.34
CA LEU A 406 22.18 -4.46 -3.80
C LEU A 406 21.38 -3.23 -4.26
N GLU A 407 20.20 -2.99 -3.69
CA GLU A 407 19.40 -1.79 -3.96
C GLU A 407 20.14 -0.51 -3.56
N HIS A 408 20.81 -0.51 -2.39
CA HIS A 408 21.62 0.63 -1.97
C HIS A 408 22.81 0.88 -2.91
N ARG A 409 23.44 -0.17 -3.43
CA ARG A 409 24.53 -0.02 -4.42
C ARG A 409 24.00 0.48 -5.76
N LEU A 410 22.85 -0.02 -6.21
CA LEU A 410 22.22 0.38 -7.48
C LEU A 410 21.81 1.85 -7.45
N THR A 411 21.15 2.29 -6.38
CA THR A 411 20.79 3.71 -6.19
C THR A 411 22.02 4.61 -6.18
N ARG A 412 23.10 4.21 -5.50
CA ARG A 412 24.36 4.96 -5.51
C ARG A 412 25.00 5.04 -6.90
N THR A 413 24.86 4.01 -7.74
CA THR A 413 25.33 4.06 -9.14
C THR A 413 24.46 4.94 -10.02
N GLU A 414 23.14 4.93 -9.83
CA GLU A 414 22.22 5.81 -10.56
C GLU A 414 22.49 7.29 -10.24
N ASP A 415 22.76 7.63 -8.98
CA ASP A 415 23.05 9.00 -8.58
C ASP A 415 24.38 9.50 -9.16
N LYS A 416 25.42 8.65 -9.17
CA LYS A 416 26.69 8.96 -9.84
C LYS A 416 26.52 9.15 -11.35
N LEU A 417 25.66 8.35 -12.00
CA LEU A 417 25.38 8.49 -13.43
C LEU A 417 24.69 9.83 -13.73
N LYS A 418 23.70 10.22 -12.89
CA LYS A 418 23.03 11.52 -13.01
C LYS A 418 23.99 12.69 -12.83
N GLU A 419 24.94 12.58 -11.89
CA GLU A 419 25.98 13.58 -11.69
C GLU A 419 26.87 13.72 -12.93
N CYS A 420 27.32 12.60 -13.49
CA CYS A 420 28.13 12.58 -14.71
C CYS A 420 27.40 13.21 -15.91
N ILE A 421 26.11 12.91 -16.09
CA ILE A 421 25.29 13.50 -17.16
C ILE A 421 25.14 15.02 -16.96
N LYS A 422 24.92 15.49 -15.73
CA LYS A 422 24.85 16.93 -15.42
C LYS A 422 26.15 17.65 -15.71
N ASP A 423 27.28 17.02 -15.41
CA ASP A 423 28.59 17.62 -15.67
C ASP A 423 28.93 17.64 -17.17
N GLN A 424 28.55 16.61 -17.93
CA GLN A 424 28.64 16.64 -19.40
C GLN A 424 27.78 17.76 -20.00
N GLN A 425 26.55 17.97 -19.50
CA GLN A 425 25.69 19.07 -19.96
C GLN A 425 26.30 20.44 -19.66
N LYS A 426 26.91 20.63 -18.48
CA LYS A 426 27.61 21.88 -18.14
C LYS A 426 28.82 22.12 -19.04
N MET A 427 29.58 21.08 -19.38
CA MET A 427 30.73 21.18 -20.28
C MET A 427 30.29 21.59 -21.70
N LEU A 428 29.24 20.97 -22.23
CA LEU A 428 28.68 21.32 -23.54
C LEU A 428 28.14 22.76 -23.60
N LEU A 429 27.49 23.23 -22.52
CA LEU A 429 27.04 24.61 -22.41
C LEU A 429 28.20 25.61 -22.36
N LYS A 430 29.31 25.27 -21.67
CA LYS A 430 30.53 26.10 -21.66
C LYS A 430 31.20 26.15 -23.02
N GLU A 431 31.23 25.06 -23.77
CA GLU A 431 31.77 25.03 -25.14
C GLU A 431 30.92 25.86 -26.12
N GLN A 432 29.60 25.92 -25.93
CA GLN A 432 28.72 26.78 -26.73
C GLN A 432 28.84 28.27 -26.38
N GLN A 433 29.26 28.62 -25.16
CA GLN A 433 29.52 30.02 -24.76
C GLN A 433 30.90 30.54 -25.19
N ASN A 434 31.84 29.64 -25.50
CA ASN A 434 33.20 29.97 -25.94
C ASN A 434 33.39 29.94 -27.47
N LYS A 435 32.31 29.73 -28.23
CA LYS A 435 32.23 29.93 -29.69
C LYS A 435 31.37 31.15 -29.98
#